data_AF-A0A2P4T204-F1
#
_entry.id   AF-A0A2P4T204-F1
#
_cell.length_a   1.000
_cell.length_b   1.000
_cell.length_c   1.000
_cell.angle_alpha   90.00
_cell.angle_beta   90.00
_cell.angle_gamma   90.00
#
_symmetry.space_group_name_H-M   'P 1'
#
loop_
_entity.id
_entity.type
_entity.pdbx_description
1 polymer ?
#
loop_
_entity_poly.entity_id
_entity_poly.type
_entity_poly.pdbx_seq_one_letter_code
_entity_poly.pdbx_strand_id
1 'polypeptide(L)'
;MASKCQLVEELVDDLLRACRGKTCHSFRPQLQPAIGVACTSEGWSAHEDNIVYRLLVPMRPPPGHTFHVELGDTEETSKGKSCLHVALECMCARERLLGDVLCFLHHTWRELTENQEASLLHTLCTASYLDVQKSTRWFRNRVKEAWQCLPQSHDCCMELLPSDNSCKIRLITPREYTFTIQLTLGVQLDESSTFLSFD
;
A
#
# COMPACT_ATOMS: atom_id res chain seq x y z
N MET A 1 -6.16 -13.97 23.03
CA MET A 1 -6.29 -12.87 22.06
C MET A 1 -4.94 -12.28 21.69
N ALA A 2 -4.08 -11.90 22.64
CA ALA A 2 -2.73 -11.38 22.37
C ALA A 2 -1.87 -12.25 21.43
N SER A 3 -1.92 -13.58 21.56
CA SER A 3 -1.17 -14.50 20.69
C SER A 3 -1.68 -14.54 19.24
N LYS A 4 -2.98 -14.33 19.00
CA LYS A 4 -3.55 -14.31 17.64
C LYS A 4 -3.23 -12.98 16.93
N CYS A 5 -3.23 -11.84 17.65
CA CYS A 5 -2.85 -10.54 17.11
C CYS A 5 -1.39 -10.53 16.65
N GLN A 6 -0.48 -11.04 17.50
CA GLN A 6 0.95 -11.10 17.18
C GLN A 6 1.22 -11.92 15.91
N LEU A 7 0.58 -13.08 15.75
CA LEU A 7 0.72 -13.90 14.54
C LEU A 7 0.27 -13.16 13.28
N VAL A 8 -0.80 -12.36 13.36
CA VAL A 8 -1.28 -11.56 12.23
C VAL A 8 -0.32 -10.42 11.91
N GLU A 9 0.23 -9.75 12.91
CA GLU A 9 1.23 -8.70 12.72
C GLU A 9 2.50 -9.25 12.07
N GLU A 10 3.01 -10.39 12.53
CA GLU A 10 4.17 -11.08 11.95
C GLU A 10 3.92 -11.49 10.49
N LEU A 11 2.76 -12.09 10.20
CA LEU A 11 2.37 -12.47 8.85
C LEU A 11 2.29 -11.27 7.90
N VAL A 12 1.70 -10.17 8.38
CA VAL A 12 1.55 -8.95 7.59
C VAL A 12 2.91 -8.30 7.35
N ASP A 13 3.82 -8.30 8.34
CA ASP A 13 5.16 -7.77 8.14
C ASP A 13 5.95 -8.62 7.12
N ASP A 14 5.85 -9.95 7.19
CA ASP A 14 6.43 -10.86 6.19
C ASP A 14 5.88 -10.61 4.78
N LEU A 15 4.56 -10.45 4.65
CA LEU A 15 3.88 -10.09 3.40
C LEU A 15 4.39 -8.77 2.85
N LEU A 16 4.43 -7.72 3.68
CA LEU A 16 4.88 -6.40 3.26
C LEU A 16 6.36 -6.39 2.90
N ARG A 17 7.19 -7.16 3.61
CA ARG A 17 8.61 -7.34 3.29
C ARG A 17 8.79 -8.01 1.93
N ALA A 18 8.01 -9.05 1.64
CA ALA A 18 7.99 -9.68 0.32
C ALA A 18 7.47 -8.72 -0.77
N CYS A 19 6.49 -7.87 -0.47
CA CYS A 19 5.97 -6.85 -1.41
C CYS A 19 7.00 -5.77 -1.79
N ARG A 20 7.94 -5.43 -0.89
CA ARG A 20 8.94 -4.37 -1.13
C ARG A 20 9.90 -4.69 -2.27
N GLY A 21 9.98 -5.95 -2.71
CA GLY A 21 10.85 -6.37 -3.81
C GLY A 21 12.33 -6.09 -3.53
N LYS A 22 13.20 -6.51 -4.46
CA LYS A 22 14.66 -6.32 -4.35
C LYS A 22 15.18 -5.17 -5.22
N THR A 23 14.33 -4.48 -6.00
CA THR A 23 14.80 -3.57 -7.04
C THR A 23 14.84 -2.12 -6.54
N CYS A 24 16.03 -1.51 -6.60
CA CYS A 24 16.25 -0.09 -6.32
C CYS A 24 15.71 0.84 -7.43
N HIS A 25 15.16 0.28 -8.51
CA HIS A 25 14.72 1.00 -9.71
C HIS A 25 13.20 1.06 -9.90
N SER A 26 12.40 0.62 -8.92
CA SER A 26 10.94 0.70 -9.06
C SER A 26 10.43 2.10 -8.75
N PHE A 27 9.56 2.64 -9.63
CA PHE A 27 8.86 3.92 -9.39
C PHE A 27 7.50 3.70 -8.74
N ARG A 28 7.41 2.71 -7.85
CA ARG A 28 6.20 2.37 -7.09
C ARG A 28 6.33 2.86 -5.64
N PRO A 29 5.22 3.12 -4.94
CA PRO A 29 5.28 3.55 -3.54
C PRO A 29 6.00 2.51 -2.68
N GLN A 30 6.87 2.99 -1.79
CA GLN A 30 7.59 2.13 -0.85
C GLN A 30 6.71 1.87 0.36
N LEU A 31 6.20 0.63 0.47
CA LEU A 31 5.38 0.20 1.60
C LEU A 31 6.22 0.18 2.88
N GLN A 32 5.70 0.73 3.98
CA GLN A 32 6.29 0.71 5.31
C GLN A 32 5.65 -0.39 6.18
N PRO A 33 6.19 -0.70 7.37
CA PRO A 33 5.56 -1.64 8.28
C PRO A 33 4.13 -1.20 8.61
N ALA A 34 3.23 -2.17 8.73
CA ALA A 34 1.85 -1.88 9.05
C ALA A 34 1.70 -1.35 10.48
N ILE A 35 0.68 -0.53 10.71
CA ILE A 35 0.32 0.02 12.00
C ILE A 35 -1.06 -0.51 12.38
N GLY A 36 -1.19 -1.05 13.59
CA GLY A 36 -2.45 -1.56 14.13
C GLY A 36 -3.45 -0.44 14.38
N VAL A 37 -4.60 -0.47 13.72
CA VAL A 37 -5.64 0.57 13.86
C VAL A 37 -6.83 0.07 14.69
N ALA A 38 -7.23 -1.21 14.57
CA ALA A 38 -8.23 -1.83 15.45
C ALA A 38 -8.29 -3.35 15.29
N CYS A 39 -8.66 -4.06 16.36
CA CYS A 39 -9.14 -5.45 16.32
C CYS A 39 -10.60 -5.45 16.81
N THR A 40 -11.56 -5.55 15.91
CA THR A 40 -12.99 -5.64 16.26
C THR A 40 -13.49 -7.05 15.98
N SER A 41 -14.00 -7.73 17.01
CA SER A 41 -14.85 -8.90 16.80
C SER A 41 -16.19 -8.42 16.26
N GLU A 42 -16.46 -8.64 14.97
CA GLU A 42 -17.76 -8.31 14.41
C GLU A 42 -18.75 -9.38 14.90
N GLY A 43 -19.54 -9.03 15.92
CA GLY A 43 -20.62 -9.90 16.37
C GLY A 43 -21.67 -10.04 15.28
N TRP A 44 -22.46 -11.11 15.39
CA TRP A 44 -23.66 -11.46 14.60
C TRP A 44 -23.43 -12.43 13.42
N SER A 45 -22.92 -13.63 13.73
CA SER A 45 -23.58 -14.91 13.40
C SER A 45 -22.96 -16.03 14.24
N ALA A 46 -23.71 -17.09 14.51
CA ALA A 46 -23.32 -18.19 15.41
C ALA A 46 -22.14 -19.07 14.92
N HIS A 47 -21.41 -18.63 13.89
CA HIS A 47 -20.11 -19.17 13.56
C HIS A 47 -19.03 -18.31 14.24
N GLU A 48 -18.56 -18.81 15.38
CA GLU A 48 -17.34 -18.36 16.04
C GLU A 48 -16.18 -18.28 15.01
N ASP A 49 -15.33 -17.25 15.09
CA ASP A 49 -14.09 -17.03 14.30
C ASP A 49 -14.11 -16.09 13.07
N ASN A 50 -14.80 -14.95 13.10
CA ASN A 50 -14.56 -13.86 12.12
C ASN A 50 -13.96 -12.61 12.79
N ILE A 51 -12.74 -12.73 13.34
CA ILE A 51 -11.99 -11.56 13.82
C ILE A 51 -11.48 -10.77 12.61
N VAL A 52 -11.82 -9.48 12.57
CA VAL A 52 -11.33 -8.55 11.55
C VAL A 52 -10.19 -7.71 12.13
N TYR A 53 -8.99 -7.92 11.60
CA TYR A 53 -7.81 -7.10 11.88
C TYR A 53 -7.76 -5.95 10.88
N ARG A 54 -7.72 -4.70 11.37
CA ARG A 54 -7.61 -3.51 10.52
C ARG A 54 -6.25 -2.87 10.72
N LEU A 55 -5.47 -2.84 9.65
CA LEU A 55 -4.11 -2.34 9.65
C LEU A 55 -3.95 -1.27 8.57
N LEU A 56 -3.23 -0.21 8.92
CA LEU A 56 -2.81 0.82 7.98
C LEU A 56 -1.41 0.47 7.46
N VAL A 57 -1.18 0.60 6.17
CA VAL A 57 0.11 0.39 5.51
C VAL A 57 0.60 1.74 4.98
N PRO A 58 1.52 2.41 5.69
CA PRO A 58 2.04 3.69 5.24
C PRO A 58 2.88 3.52 3.98
N MET A 59 2.83 4.51 3.09
CA MET A 59 3.61 4.57 1.87
C MET A 59 4.60 5.74 1.93
N ARG A 60 5.79 5.52 1.36
CA ARG A 60 6.73 6.59 1.02
C ARG A 60 6.81 6.77 -0.50
N PRO A 61 7.08 7.99 -0.98
CA PRO A 61 7.22 8.22 -2.40
C PRO A 61 8.45 7.48 -2.96
N PRO A 62 8.38 6.97 -4.21
CA PRO A 62 9.55 6.47 -4.91
C PRO A 62 10.52 7.60 -5.27
N PRO A 63 11.78 7.28 -5.67
CA PRO A 63 12.73 8.27 -6.15
C PRO A 63 12.13 9.17 -7.25
N GLY A 64 12.43 10.47 -7.18
CA GLY A 64 11.94 11.47 -8.13
C GLY A 64 10.47 11.85 -7.98
N HIS A 65 9.82 11.43 -6.88
CA HIS A 65 8.44 11.78 -6.58
C HIS A 65 8.33 12.35 -5.16
N THR A 66 7.33 13.19 -4.95
CA THR A 66 6.99 13.74 -3.64
C THR A 66 5.49 13.59 -3.41
N PHE A 67 5.12 13.34 -2.16
CA PHE A 67 3.72 13.25 -1.73
C PHE A 67 3.34 14.51 -0.99
N HIS A 68 2.27 15.16 -1.43
CA HIS A 68 1.68 16.33 -0.79
C HIS A 68 0.24 15.99 -0.42
N VAL A 69 -0.09 16.10 0.88
CA VAL A 69 -1.47 15.90 1.32
C VAL A 69 -2.22 17.22 1.22
N GLU A 70 -3.33 17.17 0.50
CA GLU A 70 -4.29 18.27 0.40
C GLU A 70 -5.52 17.91 1.24
N LEU A 71 -5.74 18.66 2.32
CA LEU A 71 -6.92 18.52 3.16
C LEU A 71 -8.05 19.36 2.53
N GLY A 72 -9.22 18.76 2.34
CA GLY A 72 -10.37 19.50 1.81
C GLY A 72 -10.88 20.52 2.81
N ASP A 73 -11.22 21.72 2.35
CA ASP A 73 -11.78 22.78 3.18
C ASP A 73 -13.13 22.36 3.80
N THR A 74 -13.26 22.61 5.10
CA THR A 74 -14.39 22.18 5.93
C THR A 74 -15.68 22.98 5.72
N GLU A 75 -15.73 23.94 4.80
CA GLU A 75 -16.76 25.00 4.82
C GLU A 75 -18.03 24.76 3.97
N GLU A 76 -18.13 23.73 3.14
CA GLU A 76 -19.37 23.52 2.37
C GLU A 76 -19.78 22.04 2.22
N THR A 77 -20.57 21.57 3.20
CA THR A 77 -21.57 20.48 3.12
C THR A 77 -21.18 19.10 2.56
N SER A 78 -19.92 18.88 2.21
CA SER A 78 -19.34 17.57 1.95
C SER A 78 -18.08 17.45 2.79
N LYS A 79 -17.97 16.35 3.53
CA LYS A 79 -16.75 15.97 4.25
C LYS A 79 -15.60 15.99 3.22
N GLY A 80 -14.79 17.06 3.22
CA GLY A 80 -13.76 17.28 2.22
C GLY A 80 -12.87 16.06 2.14
N LYS A 81 -12.87 15.36 1.00
CA LYS A 81 -12.04 14.17 0.83
C LYS A 81 -10.59 14.63 0.79
N SER A 82 -9.78 14.15 1.73
CA SER A 82 -8.35 14.37 1.69
C SER A 82 -7.77 13.67 0.46
N CYS A 83 -6.93 14.37 -0.29
CA CYS A 83 -6.34 13.89 -1.54
C CYS A 83 -4.82 13.85 -1.41
N LEU A 84 -4.19 12.90 -2.10
CA LEU A 84 -2.74 12.82 -2.19
C LEU A 84 -2.28 13.33 -3.56
N HIS A 85 -1.76 14.56 -3.59
CA HIS A 85 -1.09 15.08 -4.77
C HIS A 85 0.33 14.50 -4.86
N VAL A 86 0.71 14.07 -6.06
CA VAL A 86 2.03 13.53 -6.37
C VAL A 86 2.74 14.51 -7.28
N ALA A 87 3.89 15.00 -6.84
CA ALA A 87 4.77 15.87 -7.62
C ALA A 87 6.00 15.10 -8.11
N LEU A 88 6.64 15.62 -9.16
CA LEU A 88 7.96 15.15 -9.60
C LEU A 88 9.05 16.04 -9.05
N GLU A 89 10.17 15.42 -8.68
CA GLU A 89 11.39 16.09 -8.28
C GLU A 89 12.51 15.85 -9.30
N CYS A 90 13.40 16.83 -9.42
CA CYS A 90 14.56 16.72 -10.31
C CYS A 90 15.53 15.66 -9.77
N MET A 91 15.84 14.68 -10.61
CA MET A 91 16.76 13.59 -10.31
C MET A 91 18.09 13.69 -11.07
N CYS A 92 18.35 14.77 -11.82
CA CYS A 92 19.56 14.89 -12.65
C CYS A 92 20.87 14.74 -11.87
N ALA A 93 20.90 15.14 -10.59
CA ALA A 93 22.07 14.92 -9.74
C ALA A 93 22.34 13.41 -9.54
N ARG A 94 21.31 12.63 -9.21
CA ARG A 94 21.41 11.17 -9.04
C ARG A 94 21.70 10.47 -10.36
N GLU A 95 21.00 10.87 -11.41
CA GLU A 95 21.20 10.35 -12.77
C GLU A 95 22.68 10.48 -13.19
N ARG A 96 23.30 11.64 -12.98
CA ARG A 96 24.73 11.86 -13.30
C ARG A 96 25.69 11.08 -12.41
N LEU A 97 25.35 10.87 -11.14
CA LEU A 97 26.23 10.25 -10.15
C LEU A 97 26.16 8.72 -10.17
N LEU A 98 24.97 8.16 -10.33
CA LEU A 98 24.70 6.72 -10.22
C LEU A 98 24.31 6.09 -11.57
N GLY A 99 23.74 6.86 -12.50
CA GLY A 99 23.25 6.36 -13.79
C GLY A 99 22.12 5.33 -13.65
N ASP A 100 21.49 5.24 -12.47
CA ASP A 100 20.55 4.18 -12.12
C ASP A 100 19.07 4.53 -12.42
N VAL A 101 18.81 5.79 -12.76
CA VAL A 101 17.51 6.36 -13.10
C VAL A 101 17.70 7.52 -14.08
N LEU A 102 16.69 7.79 -14.90
CA LEU A 102 16.56 9.00 -15.72
C LEU A 102 15.60 10.01 -15.06
N CYS A 103 15.92 11.29 -15.15
CA CYS A 103 15.07 12.34 -14.62
C CYS A 103 13.78 12.54 -15.44
N PHE A 104 12.62 12.30 -14.80
CA PHE A 104 11.31 12.50 -15.44
C PHE A 104 11.02 13.93 -15.90
N LEU A 105 11.67 14.94 -15.31
CA LEU A 105 11.44 16.36 -15.66
C LEU A 105 12.23 16.82 -16.89
N HIS A 106 13.34 16.15 -17.20
CA HIS A 106 14.31 16.64 -18.18
C HIS A 106 14.57 15.67 -19.35
N HIS A 107 14.07 14.44 -19.27
CA HIS A 107 14.03 13.54 -20.42
C HIS A 107 12.69 13.59 -21.16
N THR A 108 12.75 13.29 -22.44
CA THR A 108 11.55 13.15 -23.26
C THR A 108 10.79 11.88 -22.88
N TRP A 109 9.48 11.88 -23.11
CA TRP A 109 8.63 10.71 -22.89
C TRP A 109 9.16 9.45 -23.59
N ARG A 110 9.67 9.59 -24.83
CA ARG A 110 10.24 8.47 -25.61
C ARG A 110 11.42 7.83 -24.89
N GLU A 111 12.40 8.64 -24.49
CA GLU A 111 13.59 8.16 -23.77
C GLU A 111 13.20 7.44 -22.47
N LEU A 112 12.22 7.98 -21.74
CA LEU A 112 11.74 7.39 -20.49
C LEU A 112 11.08 6.03 -20.73
N THR A 113 10.20 5.90 -21.73
CA THR A 113 9.49 4.63 -22.01
C THR A 113 10.40 3.52 -22.52
N GLU A 114 11.52 3.87 -23.16
CA GLU A 114 12.47 2.89 -23.71
C GLU A 114 13.48 2.41 -22.67
N ASN A 115 13.81 3.26 -21.69
CA ASN A 115 14.96 3.02 -20.81
C ASN A 115 14.60 2.84 -19.33
N GLN A 116 13.36 3.09 -18.90
CA GLN A 116 12.96 2.87 -17.51
C GLN A 116 11.48 2.57 -17.30
N GLU A 117 11.12 2.13 -16.09
CA GLU A 117 9.72 1.91 -15.72
C GLU A 117 8.90 3.22 -15.79
N ALA A 118 7.60 3.08 -16.07
CA ALA A 118 6.68 4.20 -16.05
C ALA A 118 6.59 4.84 -14.65
N SER A 119 6.54 6.17 -14.62
CA SER A 119 6.35 6.95 -13.38
C SER A 119 5.09 6.54 -12.62
N LEU A 120 5.11 6.75 -11.30
CA LEU A 120 3.95 6.64 -10.44
C LEU A 120 2.75 7.45 -10.96
N LEU A 121 3.01 8.64 -11.53
CA LEU A 121 1.98 9.50 -12.12
C LEU A 121 1.22 8.82 -13.24
N HIS A 122 1.91 8.05 -14.07
CA HIS A 122 1.29 7.37 -15.21
C HIS A 122 0.58 6.08 -14.79
N THR A 123 0.97 5.49 -13.66
CA THR A 123 0.53 4.14 -13.30
C THR A 123 -0.51 4.10 -12.18
N LEU A 124 -0.36 4.89 -11.13
CA LEU A 124 -1.25 4.89 -9.96
C LEU A 124 -1.98 6.20 -9.73
N CYS A 125 -1.72 7.23 -10.54
CA CYS A 125 -2.41 8.51 -10.42
C CYS A 125 -3.47 8.71 -11.53
N THR A 126 -4.39 9.62 -11.27
CA THR A 126 -5.30 10.21 -12.24
C THR A 126 -5.02 11.72 -12.23
N ALA A 127 -4.56 12.24 -13.37
CA ALA A 127 -3.81 13.50 -13.41
C ALA A 127 -2.60 13.44 -12.46
N SER A 128 -2.56 14.29 -11.44
CA SER A 128 -1.47 14.33 -10.44
C SER A 128 -1.90 13.82 -9.06
N TYR A 129 -3.07 13.20 -8.95
CA TYR A 129 -3.60 12.71 -7.68
C TYR A 129 -3.56 11.20 -7.62
N LEU A 130 -3.15 10.64 -6.48
CA LEU A 130 -3.15 9.19 -6.29
C LEU A 130 -4.59 8.67 -6.40
N ASP A 131 -4.78 7.71 -7.30
CA ASP A 131 -6.07 7.09 -7.54
C ASP A 131 -6.25 5.90 -6.59
N VAL A 132 -7.24 5.97 -5.71
CA VAL A 132 -7.50 4.96 -4.68
C VAL A 132 -7.75 3.58 -5.29
N GLN A 133 -8.47 3.51 -6.41
CA GLN A 133 -8.78 2.22 -7.05
C GLN A 133 -7.55 1.63 -7.74
N LYS A 134 -6.78 2.44 -8.48
CA LYS A 134 -5.55 1.98 -9.14
C LYS A 134 -4.52 1.53 -8.11
N SER A 135 -4.31 2.31 -7.06
CA SER A 135 -3.37 1.99 -5.97
C SER A 135 -3.80 0.76 -5.17
N THR A 136 -5.08 0.64 -4.83
CA THR A 136 -5.62 -0.56 -4.16
C THR A 136 -5.46 -1.80 -5.03
N ARG A 137 -5.80 -1.73 -6.32
CA ARG A 137 -5.62 -2.84 -7.26
C ARG A 137 -4.15 -3.27 -7.38
N TRP A 138 -3.24 -2.29 -7.49
CA TRP A 138 -1.81 -2.57 -7.51
C TRP A 138 -1.36 -3.28 -6.23
N PHE A 139 -1.77 -2.78 -5.07
CA PHE A 139 -1.38 -3.35 -3.79
C PHE A 139 -1.94 -4.77 -3.59
N ARG A 140 -3.19 -5.02 -3.97
CA ARG A 140 -3.79 -6.37 -3.96
C ARG A 140 -3.01 -7.36 -4.83
N ASN A 141 -2.58 -6.94 -6.02
CA ASN A 141 -1.76 -7.78 -6.88
C ASN A 141 -0.40 -8.07 -6.25
N ARG A 142 0.23 -7.08 -5.61
CA ARG A 142 1.49 -7.28 -4.88
C ARG A 142 1.35 -8.24 -3.71
N VAL A 143 0.29 -8.12 -2.92
CA VAL A 143 0.00 -9.08 -1.83
C VAL A 143 -0.20 -10.49 -2.37
N LYS A 144 -0.90 -10.64 -3.50
CA LYS A 144 -1.10 -11.95 -4.15
C LYS A 144 0.24 -12.57 -4.59
N GLU A 145 1.10 -11.78 -5.23
CA GLU A 145 2.44 -12.22 -5.65
C GLU A 145 3.31 -12.57 -4.45
N ALA A 146 3.35 -11.70 -3.44
CA ALA A 146 4.12 -11.88 -2.22
C ALA A 146 3.71 -13.14 -1.45
N TRP A 147 2.40 -13.42 -1.36
CA TRP A 147 1.89 -14.62 -0.70
C TRP A 147 2.52 -15.90 -1.26
N GLN A 148 2.67 -16.00 -2.59
CA GLN A 148 3.26 -17.18 -3.23
C GLN A 148 4.74 -17.40 -2.89
N CYS A 149 5.42 -16.37 -2.38
CA CYS A 149 6.81 -16.45 -1.96
C CYS A 149 6.98 -16.79 -0.47
N LEU A 150 5.90 -16.82 0.30
CA LEU A 150 5.94 -17.05 1.74
C LEU A 150 5.82 -18.54 2.09
N PRO A 151 6.61 -19.06 3.05
CA PRO A 151 6.47 -20.44 3.52
C PRO A 151 5.05 -20.77 4.00
N GLN A 152 4.36 -19.80 4.61
CA GLN A 152 2.99 -19.93 5.11
C GLN A 152 1.98 -20.28 4.00
N SER A 153 2.30 -20.03 2.73
CA SER A 153 1.43 -20.37 1.59
C SER A 153 1.32 -21.86 1.29
N HIS A 154 2.22 -22.68 1.85
CA HIS A 154 2.14 -24.13 1.72
C HIS A 154 1.09 -24.75 2.64
N ASP A 155 0.89 -24.16 3.81
CA ASP A 155 0.02 -24.72 4.86
C ASP A 155 -1.30 -23.95 5.01
N CYS A 156 -1.32 -22.66 4.66
CA CYS A 156 -2.50 -21.81 4.78
C CYS A 156 -3.08 -21.45 3.41
N CYS A 157 -4.40 -21.28 3.36
CA CYS A 157 -5.08 -20.73 2.19
C CYS A 157 -5.32 -19.23 2.39
N MET A 158 -4.94 -18.43 1.40
CA MET A 158 -5.21 -16.99 1.38
C MET A 158 -6.14 -16.64 0.23
N GLU A 159 -7.23 -15.93 0.54
CA GLU A 159 -8.19 -15.43 -0.43
C GLU A 159 -8.27 -13.91 -0.37
N LEU A 160 -8.25 -13.26 -1.54
CA LEU A 160 -8.46 -11.82 -1.65
C LEU A 160 -9.97 -11.53 -1.80
N LEU A 161 -10.56 -10.91 -0.79
CA LEU A 161 -11.98 -10.54 -0.80
C LEU A 161 -12.19 -9.28 -1.66
N PRO A 162 -13.32 -9.12 -2.35
CA PRO A 162 -13.63 -7.91 -3.13
C PRO A 162 -13.62 -6.64 -2.25
N SER A 163 -12.93 -5.60 -2.72
CA SER A 163 -12.93 -4.27 -2.11
C SER A 163 -12.28 -3.25 -3.04
N ASP A 164 -12.85 -2.05 -3.09
CA ASP A 164 -12.41 -0.97 -3.99
C ASP A 164 -11.35 -0.03 -3.37
N ASN A 165 -11.25 -0.03 -2.03
CA ASN A 165 -10.45 0.92 -1.26
C ASN A 165 -9.46 0.24 -0.30
N SER A 166 -9.49 -1.08 -0.16
CA SER A 166 -8.61 -1.82 0.73
C SER A 166 -8.23 -3.19 0.20
N CYS A 167 -7.12 -3.72 0.71
CA CYS A 167 -6.73 -5.11 0.50
C CYS A 167 -7.30 -5.95 1.64
N LYS A 168 -8.45 -6.57 1.39
CA LYS A 168 -9.08 -7.52 2.31
C LYS A 168 -8.63 -8.93 2.01
N ILE A 169 -8.06 -9.57 3.01
CA ILE A 169 -7.48 -10.91 2.94
C ILE A 169 -8.26 -11.80 3.91
N ARG A 170 -8.74 -12.94 3.44
CA ARG A 170 -9.22 -14.02 4.29
C ARG A 170 -8.15 -15.09 4.36
N LEU A 171 -7.69 -15.39 5.56
CA LEU A 171 -6.71 -16.44 5.83
C LEU A 171 -7.42 -17.62 6.48
N ILE A 172 -7.21 -18.81 5.92
CA ILE A 172 -7.73 -20.08 6.44
C ILE A 172 -6.51 -20.90 6.85
N THR A 173 -6.43 -21.20 8.14
CA THR A 173 -5.31 -21.97 8.72
C THR A 173 -5.59 -23.48 8.66
N PRO A 174 -4.57 -24.35 8.80
CA PRO A 174 -4.76 -25.81 8.86
C PRO A 174 -5.73 -26.29 9.94
N ARG A 175 -5.92 -25.49 10.99
CA ARG A 175 -6.82 -25.79 12.12
C ARG A 175 -8.24 -25.25 11.89
N GLU A 176 -8.57 -24.91 10.64
CA GLU A 176 -9.84 -24.33 10.20
C GLU A 176 -10.21 -22.98 10.83
N TYR A 177 -9.28 -22.36 11.58
CA TYR A 177 -9.48 -20.97 11.99
C TYR A 177 -9.42 -20.06 10.78
N THR A 178 -10.42 -19.19 10.69
CA THR A 178 -10.51 -18.15 9.68
C THR A 178 -10.23 -16.79 10.30
N PHE A 179 -9.48 -15.95 9.60
CA PHE A 179 -9.26 -14.56 10.00
C PHE A 179 -9.42 -13.66 8.80
N THR A 180 -9.99 -12.48 9.01
CA THR A 180 -10.03 -11.44 7.99
C THR A 180 -9.05 -10.33 8.36
N ILE A 181 -8.17 -9.97 7.44
CA ILE A 181 -7.21 -8.88 7.59
C ILE A 181 -7.56 -7.83 6.53
N GLN A 182 -7.85 -6.62 6.96
CA GLN A 182 -8.05 -5.46 6.10
C GLN A 182 -6.82 -4.57 6.19
N LEU A 183 -6.12 -4.44 5.07
CA LEU A 183 -4.99 -3.54 4.90
C LEU A 183 -5.44 -2.33 4.08
N THR A 184 -5.37 -1.12 4.64
CA THR A 184 -5.57 0.11 3.86
C THR A 184 -4.24 0.83 3.65
N LEU A 185 -4.05 1.41 2.47
CA LEU A 185 -2.89 2.24 2.18
C LEU A 185 -3.07 3.63 2.81
N GLY A 186 -1.96 4.21 3.27
CA GLY A 186 -1.97 5.57 3.78
C GLY A 186 -0.63 6.26 3.62
N VAL A 187 -0.57 7.51 4.07
CA VAL A 187 0.66 8.30 4.17
C VAL A 187 0.76 8.96 5.53
N GLN A 188 1.99 9.19 5.97
CA GLN A 188 2.25 9.97 7.16
C GLN A 188 2.17 11.46 6.80
N LEU A 189 1.46 12.25 7.60
CA LEU A 189 1.19 13.66 7.31
C LEU A 189 2.38 14.58 7.62
N ASP A 190 3.17 14.21 8.62
CA ASP A 190 4.29 14.98 9.17
C ASP A 190 5.19 14.06 10.01
N GLU A 191 6.17 14.62 10.73
CA GLU A 191 6.98 13.87 11.71
C GLU A 191 6.15 13.44 12.95
N SER A 192 4.91 13.90 13.09
CA SER A 192 3.99 13.39 14.10
C SER A 192 3.46 12.03 13.66
N SER A 193 3.05 11.20 14.62
CA SER A 193 2.52 9.85 14.35
C SER A 193 1.11 9.87 13.73
N THR A 194 0.77 10.91 12.96
CA THR A 194 -0.54 11.10 12.34
C THR A 194 -0.52 10.60 10.91
N PHE A 195 -1.49 9.74 10.58
CA PHE A 195 -1.59 9.12 9.28
C PHE A 195 -2.93 9.41 8.63
N LEU A 196 -2.89 9.62 7.31
CA LEU A 196 -4.07 9.66 6.46
C LEU A 196 -4.27 8.29 5.81
N SER A 197 -5.44 7.69 6.04
CA SER A 197 -5.90 6.49 5.33
C SER A 197 -6.68 6.87 4.09
N PHE A 198 -6.46 6.17 2.98
CA PHE A 198 -7.26 6.32 1.77
C PHE A 198 -8.36 5.25 1.74
N ASP A 199 -9.40 5.46 2.55
CA ASP A 199 -10.63 4.64 2.59
C ASP A 199 -11.71 5.19 1.65
#